data_AF-A0A1I7J4Y0-F1
#
_entry.id   AF-A0A1I7J4Y0-F1
#
_cell.length_a   1.000
_cell.length_b   1.000
_cell.length_c   1.000
_cell.angle_alpha   90.00
_cell.angle_beta   90.00
_cell.angle_gamma   90.00
#
_symmetry.space_group_name_H-M   'P 1'
#
loop_
_entity.id
_entity.type
_entity.pdbx_description
1 polymer ?
#
loop_
_entity_poly.entity_id
_entity_poly.type
_entity_poly.pdbx_seq_one_letter_code
_entity_poly.pdbx_strand_id
1 'polypeptide(L)'
;MNSRIYALGLVAALAAGCASQKAPATADVAVSRAAVDSATSAGGAELAPAEMTAAREKMLRANQALAAKDYPLARDLASQAQADAKLAQSKAGSAKASAAADALQDNIRVLREELDRANTTIVK
;
A
#
# COMPACT_ATOMS: atom_id res chain seq x y z
N MET A 1 44.43 13.96 41.33
CA MET A 1 43.03 14.36 41.56
C MET A 1 42.29 14.43 40.22
N ASN A 2 42.31 13.38 39.36
CA ASN A 2 41.91 13.59 37.94
C ASN A 2 41.24 12.35 37.28
N SER A 3 41.02 11.25 38.00
CA SER A 3 40.54 9.99 37.40
C SER A 3 39.01 9.76 37.54
N ARG A 4 38.27 10.70 38.13
CA ARG A 4 36.81 10.57 38.37
C ARG A 4 35.93 11.32 37.38
N ILE A 5 36.51 12.02 36.40
CA ILE A 5 35.78 12.90 35.47
C ILE A 5 35.36 12.16 34.18
N TYR A 6 35.98 11.04 33.84
CA TYR A 6 35.67 10.31 32.59
C TYR A 6 34.39 9.47 32.64
N ALA A 7 33.77 9.30 33.81
CA ALA A 7 32.57 8.46 33.95
C ALA A 7 31.25 9.20 33.65
N LEU A 8 31.24 10.54 33.54
CA LEU A 8 30.00 11.30 33.33
C LEU A 8 29.69 11.64 31.86
N GLY A 9 30.64 11.48 30.94
CA GLY A 9 30.49 11.91 29.55
C GLY A 9 29.76 10.92 28.63
N LEU A 10 29.70 9.63 28.98
CA LEU A 10 29.24 8.59 28.05
C LEU A 10 27.72 8.34 28.08
N VAL A 11 27.01 8.82 29.11
CA VAL A 11 25.56 8.56 29.28
C VAL A 11 24.69 9.56 28.47
N ALA A 12 25.22 10.74 28.13
CA ALA A 12 24.46 11.77 27.39
C ALA A 12 24.29 11.45 25.88
N ALA A 13 25.07 10.55 25.31
CA ALA A 13 25.00 10.24 23.87
C ALA A 13 23.80 9.35 23.47
N LEU A 14 23.23 8.60 24.42
CA LEU A 14 22.09 7.69 24.15
C LEU A 14 20.74 8.43 24.09
N ALA A 15 20.64 9.63 24.68
CA ALA A 15 19.41 10.41 24.69
C ALA A 15 19.16 11.18 23.37
N ALA A 16 20.20 11.49 22.60
CA ALA A 16 20.07 12.17 21.31
C ALA A 16 19.48 11.28 20.19
N GLY A 17 19.57 9.94 20.34
CA GLY A 17 19.05 8.98 19.35
C GLY A 17 17.53 8.85 19.32
N CYS A 18 16.83 9.06 20.45
CA CYS A 18 15.36 8.91 20.49
C CYS A 18 14.60 10.09 19.86
N ALA A 19 15.14 11.31 19.88
CA ALA A 19 14.52 12.46 19.22
C ALA A 19 14.69 12.42 17.69
N SER A 20 15.82 11.87 17.22
CA SER A 20 16.14 11.77 15.79
C SER A 20 15.20 10.83 15.01
N GLN A 21 14.64 9.80 15.66
CA GLN A 21 13.81 8.79 14.98
C GLN A 21 12.34 9.19 14.77
N LYS A 22 11.86 10.23 15.46
CA LYS A 22 10.46 10.68 15.38
C LYS A 22 10.08 11.15 13.97
N ALA A 23 10.91 12.00 13.38
CA ALA A 23 10.62 12.58 12.06
C ALA A 23 10.62 11.51 10.95
N PRO A 24 11.61 10.61 10.85
CA PRO A 24 11.57 9.47 9.93
C PRO A 24 10.35 8.57 10.13
N ALA A 25 10.01 8.21 11.37
CA ALA A 25 8.85 7.36 11.64
C ALA A 25 7.53 8.02 11.23
N THR A 26 7.39 9.32 11.45
CA THR A 26 6.20 10.08 11.02
C THR A 26 6.08 10.11 9.49
N ALA A 27 7.21 10.30 8.79
CA ALA A 27 7.25 10.28 7.34
C ALA A 27 6.89 8.89 6.77
N ASP A 28 7.46 7.82 7.31
CA ASP A 28 7.18 6.44 6.86
C ASP A 28 5.70 6.08 7.06
N VAL A 29 5.11 6.45 8.20
CA VAL A 29 3.67 6.29 8.45
C VAL A 29 2.85 7.10 7.45
N ALA A 30 3.22 8.35 7.15
CA ALA A 30 2.50 9.18 6.19
C ALA A 30 2.55 8.61 4.76
N VAL A 31 3.72 8.15 4.30
CA VAL A 31 3.87 7.50 2.99
C VAL A 31 3.03 6.22 2.91
N SER A 32 3.04 5.43 3.98
CA SER A 32 2.27 4.18 4.05
C SER A 32 0.76 4.45 4.04
N ARG A 33 0.30 5.54 4.69
CA ARG A 33 -1.09 6.01 4.61
C ARG A 33 -1.49 6.33 3.17
N ALA A 34 -0.66 7.09 2.47
CA ALA A 34 -0.91 7.44 1.07
C ALA A 34 -1.01 6.20 0.17
N ALA A 35 -0.24 5.15 0.46
CA ALA A 35 -0.36 3.87 -0.24
C ALA A 35 -1.71 3.18 0.02
N VAL A 36 -2.20 3.17 1.28
CA VAL A 36 -3.54 2.64 1.63
C VAL A 36 -4.66 3.42 0.93
N ASP A 37 -4.54 4.74 0.85
CA ASP A 37 -5.51 5.61 0.18
C ASP A 37 -5.49 5.40 -1.35
N SER A 38 -4.30 5.22 -1.93
CA SER A 38 -4.12 4.88 -3.35
C SER A 38 -4.72 3.52 -3.68
N ALA A 39 -4.49 2.51 -2.84
CA ALA A 39 -5.08 1.18 -2.99
C ALA A 39 -6.62 1.21 -2.86
N THR A 40 -7.14 2.01 -1.93
CA THR A 40 -8.59 2.24 -1.81
C THR A 40 -9.16 2.86 -3.08
N SER A 41 -8.53 3.92 -3.60
CA SER A 41 -8.94 4.60 -4.83
C SER A 41 -8.85 3.68 -6.06
N ALA A 42 -7.90 2.74 -6.06
CA ALA A 42 -7.78 1.72 -7.09
C ALA A 42 -8.90 0.65 -7.04
N GLY A 43 -9.78 0.66 -6.05
CA GLY A 43 -10.83 -0.37 -5.87
C GLY A 43 -10.34 -1.61 -5.10
N GLY A 44 -9.22 -1.50 -4.39
CA GLY A 44 -8.67 -2.61 -3.60
C GLY A 44 -9.63 -3.17 -2.57
N ALA A 45 -10.56 -2.36 -2.05
CA ALA A 45 -11.52 -2.82 -1.03
C ALA A 45 -12.46 -3.92 -1.55
N GLU A 46 -12.79 -3.88 -2.84
CA GLU A 46 -13.67 -4.86 -3.49
C GLU A 46 -12.84 -5.98 -4.14
N LEU A 47 -11.74 -5.63 -4.80
CA LEU A 47 -10.95 -6.56 -5.62
C LEU A 47 -9.84 -7.28 -4.86
N ALA A 48 -9.48 -6.80 -3.66
CA ALA A 48 -8.45 -7.38 -2.79
C ALA A 48 -8.78 -7.14 -1.29
N PRO A 49 -9.94 -7.62 -0.80
CA PRO A 49 -10.43 -7.30 0.54
C PRO A 49 -9.54 -7.80 1.67
N ALA A 50 -8.87 -8.94 1.48
CA ALA A 50 -7.98 -9.52 2.47
C ALA A 50 -6.75 -8.63 2.69
N GLU A 51 -6.09 -8.21 1.61
CA GLU A 51 -4.94 -7.31 1.66
C GLU A 51 -5.32 -5.93 2.20
N MET A 52 -6.47 -5.39 1.81
CA MET A 52 -6.95 -4.11 2.34
C MET A 52 -7.23 -4.16 3.84
N THR A 53 -7.80 -5.28 4.33
CA THR A 53 -8.02 -5.49 5.76
C THR A 53 -6.69 -5.52 6.50
N ALA A 54 -5.74 -6.33 6.02
CA ALA A 54 -4.41 -6.42 6.58
C ALA A 54 -3.68 -5.07 6.60
N ALA A 55 -3.74 -4.32 5.50
CA ALA A 55 -3.12 -3.00 5.38
C ALA A 55 -3.72 -2.01 6.40
N ARG A 56 -5.05 -1.95 6.51
CA ARG A 56 -5.75 -1.03 7.45
C ARG A 56 -5.47 -1.37 8.90
N GLU A 57 -5.47 -2.64 9.27
CA GLU A 57 -5.17 -3.09 10.63
C GLU A 57 -3.73 -2.76 11.03
N LYS A 58 -2.76 -3.08 10.16
CA LYS A 58 -1.35 -2.73 10.41
C LYS A 58 -1.15 -1.23 10.46
N MET A 59 -1.83 -0.48 9.59
CA MET A 59 -1.79 0.98 9.61
C MET A 59 -2.37 1.56 10.91
N LEU A 60 -3.48 1.02 11.41
CA LEU A 60 -4.03 1.41 12.71
C LEU A 60 -3.00 1.19 13.83
N ARG A 61 -2.38 0.01 13.88
CA ARG A 61 -1.34 -0.32 14.86
C ARG A 61 -0.09 0.57 14.70
N ALA A 62 0.30 0.91 13.48
CA ALA A 62 1.40 1.83 13.22
C ALA A 62 1.14 3.23 13.80
N ASN A 63 -0.08 3.75 13.64
CA ASN A 63 -0.47 5.04 14.24
C ASN A 63 -0.45 4.97 15.77
N GLN A 64 -0.89 3.85 16.36
CA GLN A 64 -0.85 3.65 17.81
C GLN A 64 0.61 3.61 18.34
N ALA A 65 1.49 2.87 17.66
CA ALA A 65 2.91 2.82 17.99
C ALA A 65 3.57 4.21 17.87
N LEU A 66 3.24 4.98 16.83
CA LEU A 66 3.72 6.34 16.66
C LEU A 66 3.28 7.26 17.80
N ALA A 67 2.01 7.16 18.22
CA ALA A 67 1.47 7.91 19.36
C ALA A 67 2.14 7.51 20.69
N ALA A 68 2.46 6.23 20.85
CA ALA A 68 3.21 5.69 21.98
C ALA A 68 4.73 6.02 21.92
N LYS A 69 5.19 6.71 20.87
CA LYS A 69 6.61 7.00 20.59
C LYS A 69 7.48 5.75 20.38
N ASP A 70 6.86 4.61 20.07
CA ASP A 70 7.54 3.40 19.62
C ASP A 70 7.83 3.50 18.12
N TYR A 71 8.85 4.31 17.79
CA TYR A 71 9.21 4.62 16.42
C TYR A 71 9.66 3.39 15.61
N PRO A 72 10.47 2.45 16.14
CA PRO A 72 10.83 1.24 15.38
C PRO A 72 9.60 0.40 15.01
N LEU A 73 8.69 0.16 15.96
CA LEU A 73 7.47 -0.60 15.69
C LEU A 73 6.55 0.13 14.71
N ALA A 74 6.41 1.46 14.85
CA ALA A 74 5.62 2.27 13.93
C ALA A 74 6.11 2.13 12.49
N ARG A 75 7.43 2.15 12.27
CA ARG A 75 8.06 2.01 10.95
C ARG A 75 7.86 0.62 10.36
N ASP A 76 8.05 -0.42 11.16
CA ASP A 76 7.86 -1.81 10.72
C ASP A 76 6.41 -2.07 10.30
N LEU A 77 5.45 -1.70 11.16
CA LEU A 77 4.02 -1.83 10.86
C LEU A 77 3.59 -0.99 9.66
N ALA A 78 4.13 0.23 9.51
CA ALA A 78 3.86 1.08 8.36
C ALA A 78 4.38 0.44 7.06
N SER A 79 5.61 -0.07 7.06
CA SER A 79 6.20 -0.76 5.91
C SER A 79 5.38 -1.97 5.47
N GLN A 80 4.93 -2.79 6.44
CA GLN A 80 4.06 -3.93 6.15
C GLN A 80 2.70 -3.47 5.61
N ALA A 81 2.08 -2.45 6.21
CA ALA A 81 0.83 -1.87 5.72
C ALA A 81 0.97 -1.35 4.28
N GLN A 82 2.09 -0.71 3.95
CA GLN A 82 2.39 -0.25 2.60
C GLN A 82 2.54 -1.41 1.62
N ALA A 83 3.19 -2.50 2.01
CA ALA A 83 3.35 -3.68 1.17
C ALA A 83 1.99 -4.32 0.85
N ASP A 84 1.15 -4.51 1.87
CA ASP A 84 -0.22 -5.04 1.72
C ASP A 84 -1.07 -4.12 0.82
N ALA A 85 -0.99 -2.80 1.02
CA ALA A 85 -1.70 -1.83 0.19
C ALA A 85 -1.25 -1.88 -1.27
N LYS A 86 0.05 -1.96 -1.54
CA LYS A 86 0.57 -2.09 -2.92
C LYS A 86 0.12 -3.40 -3.56
N LEU A 87 0.07 -4.49 -2.80
CA LEU A 87 -0.45 -5.76 -3.28
C LEU A 87 -1.95 -5.64 -3.63
N ALA A 88 -2.74 -5.02 -2.75
CA ALA A 88 -4.16 -4.76 -3.01
C ALA A 88 -4.38 -3.89 -4.27
N GLN A 89 -3.59 -2.83 -4.42
CA GLN A 89 -3.62 -1.96 -5.59
C GLN A 89 -3.29 -2.72 -6.86
N SER A 90 -2.24 -3.56 -6.85
CA SER A 90 -1.84 -4.36 -7.99
C SER A 90 -2.94 -5.35 -8.39
N LYS A 91 -3.52 -6.05 -7.41
CA LYS A 91 -4.64 -6.98 -7.65
C LYS A 91 -5.85 -6.27 -8.27
N ALA A 92 -6.20 -5.11 -7.74
CA ALA A 92 -7.28 -4.29 -8.27
C ALA A 92 -7.01 -3.85 -9.72
N GLY A 93 -5.78 -3.41 -10.01
CA GLY A 93 -5.34 -3.06 -11.36
C GLY A 93 -5.42 -4.24 -12.33
N SER A 94 -4.93 -5.41 -11.91
CA SER A 94 -4.98 -6.64 -12.72
C SER A 94 -6.41 -7.07 -13.01
N ALA A 95 -7.29 -7.09 -12.02
CA ALA A 95 -8.69 -7.47 -12.20
C ALA A 95 -9.41 -6.55 -13.20
N LYS A 96 -9.19 -5.23 -13.10
CA LYS A 96 -9.74 -4.25 -14.05
C LYS A 96 -9.19 -4.44 -15.46
N ALA A 97 -7.89 -4.72 -15.59
CA ALA A 97 -7.27 -4.97 -16.89
C ALA A 97 -7.82 -6.25 -17.55
N SER A 98 -7.98 -7.33 -16.78
CA SER A 98 -8.60 -8.57 -17.25
C SER A 98 -10.04 -8.33 -17.71
N ALA A 99 -10.86 -7.66 -16.91
CA ALA A 99 -12.24 -7.34 -17.29
C ALA A 99 -12.32 -6.48 -18.58
N ALA A 100 -11.41 -5.53 -18.75
CA ALA A 100 -11.33 -4.74 -19.98
C ALA A 100 -10.92 -5.60 -21.20
N ALA A 101 -9.99 -6.54 -21.02
CA ALA A 101 -9.58 -7.46 -22.07
C ALA A 101 -10.72 -8.40 -22.49
N ASP A 102 -11.47 -8.93 -21.53
CA ASP A 102 -12.64 -9.79 -21.78
C ASP A 102 -13.73 -9.02 -22.55
N ALA A 103 -14.02 -7.79 -22.13
CA ALA A 103 -14.98 -6.93 -22.83
C ALA A 103 -14.55 -6.65 -24.28
N LEU A 104 -13.26 -6.44 -24.55
CA LEU A 104 -12.76 -6.26 -25.92
C LEU A 104 -12.92 -7.53 -26.77
N GLN A 105 -12.64 -8.71 -26.20
CA GLN A 105 -12.81 -9.99 -26.89
C GLN A 105 -14.28 -10.23 -27.25
N ASP A 106 -15.19 -9.93 -26.33
CA ASP A 106 -16.63 -10.03 -26.57
C ASP A 106 -17.10 -9.06 -27.66
N ASN A 107 -16.61 -7.82 -27.66
CA ASN A 107 -16.91 -6.86 -28.72
C ASN A 107 -16.42 -7.36 -30.09
N ILE A 108 -15.20 -7.92 -30.17
CA ILE A 108 -14.67 -8.50 -31.41
C ILE A 108 -15.53 -9.66 -31.90
N ARG A 109 -15.98 -10.53 -30.99
CA ARG A 109 -16.87 -11.65 -31.33
C ARG A 109 -18.20 -11.15 -31.88
N VAL A 110 -18.85 -10.21 -31.22
CA VAL A 110 -20.12 -9.60 -31.68
C VAL A 110 -19.94 -8.95 -33.05
N LEU A 111 -18.85 -8.20 -33.27
CA LEU A 111 -18.57 -7.59 -34.57
C LEU A 111 -18.42 -8.64 -35.68
N ARG A 112 -17.82 -9.80 -35.42
CA ARG A 112 -17.72 -10.90 -36.38
C ARG A 112 -19.09 -11.51 -36.68
N GLU A 113 -19.90 -11.76 -35.65
CA GLU A 113 -21.26 -12.28 -35.82
C GLU A 113 -22.13 -11.33 -36.66
N GLU A 114 -22.03 -10.02 -36.45
CA GLU A 114 -22.76 -9.02 -37.25
C GLU A 114 -22.26 -8.94 -38.70
N LEU A 115 -20.95 -9.07 -38.94
CA LEU A 115 -20.40 -9.15 -40.30
C LEU A 115 -20.93 -10.39 -41.06
N ASP A 116 -20.96 -11.55 -40.40
CA ASP A 116 -21.45 -12.80 -41.01
C ASP A 116 -22.95 -12.72 -41.33
N ARG A 117 -23.75 -12.11 -40.45
CA ARG A 117 -25.18 -11.84 -40.67
C ARG A 117 -25.40 -10.89 -41.84
N ALA A 118 -24.64 -9.79 -41.90
CA ALA A 118 -24.71 -8.82 -42.99
C ALA A 118 -24.36 -9.48 -44.34
N ASN A 119 -23.29 -10.28 -44.38
CA ASN A 119 -22.85 -10.97 -45.60
C ASN A 119 -23.91 -11.97 -46.09
N THR A 120 -24.51 -12.75 -45.18
CA THR A 120 -25.58 -13.70 -45.52
C THR A 120 -26.83 -13.00 -46.09
N THR A 121 -27.10 -11.75 -45.68
CA THR A 121 -28.23 -10.96 -46.19
C THR A 121 -27.97 -10.40 -47.59
N ILE A 122 -26.71 -10.08 -47.94
CA ILE A 122 -26.35 -9.55 -49.26
C ILE A 122 -26.29 -10.64 -50.34
N VAL A 123 -25.98 -11.88 -49.97
CA VAL A 123 -25.81 -13.00 -50.94
C VAL A 123 -27.15 -13.67 -51.30
N LYS A 124 -28.27 -13.24 -50.71
CA LYS A 124 -29.60 -13.85 -50.88
C LYS A 124 -30.54 -12.94 -51.67
#